data_AF-A0A496QQ38-F1
#
_entry.id   AF-A0A496QQ38-F1
#
_cell.length_a   1.000
_cell.length_b   1.000
_cell.length_c   1.000
_cell.angle_alpha   90.00
_cell.angle_beta   90.00
_cell.angle_gamma   90.00
#
_symmetry.space_group_name_H-M   'P 1'
#
loop_
_entity.id
_entity.type
_entity.pdbx_description
1 polymer ?
#
loop_
_entity_poly.entity_id
_entity_poly.type
_entity_poly.pdbx_seq_one_letter_code
_entity_poly.pdbx_strand_id
1 'polypeptide(L)' 'MLMDVQMPGMDGYETTTCIRAGERKMRKSRLPVIALTEHALRVERERSISAGMEELKVLHCKFEVLP' A
#
# COMPACT_ATOMS: atom_id res chain seq x y z
N MET A 1 -0.40 0.67 -9.86
CA MET A 1 -0.35 1.85 -8.97
C MET A 1 0.65 1.57 -7.86
N LEU A 2 1.43 2.56 -7.45
CA LEU A 2 2.25 2.49 -6.24
C LEU A 2 1.46 3.15 -5.11
N MET A 3 1.46 2.56 -3.92
CA MET A 3 0.68 3.03 -2.77
C MET A 3 1.57 3.10 -1.53
N ASP A 4 1.75 4.29 -0.98
CA ASP A 4 2.39 4.44 0.33
C ASP A 4 1.46 3.91 1.42
N VAL A 5 1.96 3.04 2.29
CA VAL A 5 1.17 2.49 3.40
C VAL A 5 1.09 3.45 4.58
N GLN A 6 2.03 4.39 4.73
CA GLN A 6 2.14 5.35 5.84
C GLN A 6 1.64 6.74 5.44
N MET A 7 0.44 6.82 4.85
CA MET A 7 -0.20 8.10 4.52
C MET A 7 -0.90 8.74 5.74
N PRO A 8 -0.87 10.08 5.88
CA PRO A 8 -1.62 10.77 6.92
C PRO A 8 -3.13 10.73 6.63
N GLY A 9 -3.93 10.63 7.70
CA GLY A 9 -5.38 10.57 7.59
C GLY A 9 -5.87 9.16 7.26
N MET A 10 -5.89 8.80 5.97
CA MET A 10 -6.27 7.47 5.50
C MET A 10 -5.03 6.71 5.04
N ASP A 11 -4.75 5.58 5.69
CA ASP A 11 -3.57 4.79 5.35
C ASP A 11 -3.73 4.06 4.00
N GLY A 12 -2.63 3.54 3.47
CA GLY A 12 -2.64 2.86 2.17
C GLY A 12 -3.46 1.56 2.16
N TYR A 13 -3.61 0.91 3.32
CA TYR A 13 -4.39 -0.31 3.47
C TYR A 13 -5.88 -0.02 3.36
N GLU A 14 -6.37 0.99 4.07
CA GLU A 14 -7.74 1.46 4.01
C GLU A 14 -8.07 1.99 2.61
N THR A 15 -7.17 2.81 2.04
CA THR A 15 -7.31 3.32 0.67
C THR A 15 -7.47 2.19 -0.33
N THR A 16 -6.61 1.17 -0.26
CA THR A 16 -6.69 0.01 -1.16
C THR A 16 -7.99 -0.77 -0.94
N THR A 17 -8.42 -0.93 0.30
CA THR A 17 -9.70 -1.59 0.64
C THR A 17 -10.89 -0.85 0.00
N CYS A 18 -10.89 0.48 0.06
CA CYS A 18 -11.89 1.32 -0.62
C CYS A 18 -11.84 1.17 -2.15
N ILE A 19 -10.64 1.13 -2.75
CA ILE A 19 -10.47 0.86 -4.18
C ILE A 19 -11.09 -0.49 -4.55
N ARG A 20 -10.77 -1.57 -3.80
CA ARG A 20 -11.33 -2.91 -4.04
C ARG A 20 -12.85 -2.94 -3.91
N ALA A 21 -13.42 -2.22 -2.95
CA ALA A 21 -14.87 -2.10 -2.80
C ALA A 21 -15.51 -1.38 -4.01
N GLY A 22 -14.89 -0.29 -4.48
CA GLY A 22 -15.31 0.43 -5.67
C GLY A 22 -15.24 -0.41 -6.95
N GLU A 23 -14.15 -1.16 -7.13
CA GLU A 23 -13.98 -2.09 -8.25
C GLU A 23 -15.10 -3.14 -8.30
N ARG A 24 -15.42 -3.76 -7.15
CA ARG A 24 -16.53 -4.72 -7.06
C ARG A 24 -17.87 -4.07 -7.38
N LYS A 25 -18.15 -2.90 -6.81
CA LYS A 25 -19.42 -2.17 -7.01
C LYS A 25 -19.62 -1.79 -8.48
N MET A 26 -18.56 -1.37 -9.16
CA MET A 26 -18.59 -0.95 -10.56
C MET A 26 -18.33 -2.10 -11.55
N ARG A 27 -18.11 -3.33 -11.07
CA ARG A 27 -17.68 -4.49 -11.89
C ARG A 27 -16.46 -4.17 -12.76
N LYS A 28 -15.51 -3.41 -12.23
CA LYS A 28 -14.25 -3.09 -12.89
C LYS A 28 -13.22 -4.20 -12.67
N SER A 29 -12.27 -4.32 -13.59
CA SER A 29 -11.09 -5.15 -13.38
C SER A 29 -10.28 -4.63 -12.20
N ARG A 30 -9.57 -5.55 -11.55
CA ARG A 30 -8.70 -5.24 -10.42
C ARG A 30 -7.46 -4.48 -10.89
N LEU A 31 -7.23 -3.30 -10.33
CA LEU A 31 -6.02 -2.51 -10.55
C LEU A 31 -4.87 -3.09 -9.70
N PRO A 32 -3.72 -3.45 -10.26
CA PRO A 32 -2.56 -3.86 -9.46
C PRO A 32 -2.05 -2.70 -8.59
N VAL A 33 -1.88 -2.96 -7.29
CA VAL A 33 -1.40 -2.06 -6.26
C VAL A 33 -0.17 -2.69 -5.58
N ILE A 34 0.96 -1.99 -5.67
CA ILE A 34 2.20 -2.34 -4.97
C ILE A 34 2.34 -1.39 -3.78
N ALA A 35 2.40 -1.95 -2.58
CA ALA A 35 2.64 -1.21 -1.36
C ALA A 35 4.09 -0.73 -1.27
N LEU A 36 4.25 0.48 -0.75
CA LEU A 36 5.50 1.14 -0.43
C LEU A 36 5.52 1.39 1.08
N THR A 37 6.59 1.00 1.75
CA THR A 37 6.78 1.16 3.20
C THR A 37 8.21 1.54 3.53
N GLU A 38 8.44 2.25 4.62
CA GLU A 38 9.79 2.50 5.14
C GLU A 38 10.43 1.27 5.81
N HIS A 39 9.64 0.26 6.17
CA HIS A 39 10.10 -0.89 6.94
C HIS A 39 9.76 -2.23 6.29
N ALA A 40 10.58 -3.25 6.55
CA ALA A 40 10.37 -4.59 6.00
C ALA A 40 9.68 -5.52 7.00
N LEU A 41 8.69 -5.03 7.77
CA LEU A 41 8.10 -5.85 8.83
C LEU A 41 7.15 -6.90 8.24
N ARG A 42 7.17 -8.10 8.82
CA ARG A 42 6.26 -9.19 8.43
C ARG A 42 4.79 -8.78 8.54
N VAL A 43 4.44 -8.04 9.58
CA VAL A 43 3.07 -7.56 9.81
C VAL A 43 2.58 -6.65 8.68
N GLU A 44 3.45 -5.83 8.10
CA GLU A 44 3.09 -4.93 6.99
C GLU A 44 2.79 -5.72 5.72
N ARG A 45 3.54 -6.79 5.47
CA ARG A 45 3.27 -7.71 4.36
C ARG A 45 1.92 -8.39 4.54
N GLU A 46 1.65 -8.91 5.73
CA GLU A 46 0.37 -9.57 6.03
C GLU A 46 -0.81 -8.60 5.85
N ARG A 47 -0.71 -7.38 6.38
CA ARG A 47 -1.73 -6.32 6.19
C ARG A 47 -1.90 -5.93 4.72
N SER A 48 -0.81 -5.85 3.95
CA SER A 48 -0.86 -5.54 2.51
C SER A 48 -1.65 -6.59 1.73
N ILE A 49 -1.39 -7.86 2.00
CA ILE A 49 -2.10 -8.98 1.37
C ILE A 49 -3.58 -8.94 1.74
N SER A 50 -3.90 -8.73 3.03
CA SER A 50 -5.28 -8.62 3.51
C SER A 50 -6.06 -7.44 2.89
N ALA A 51 -5.40 -6.31 2.66
CA ALA A 51 -5.98 -5.15 1.96
C ALA A 51 -6.19 -5.41 0.45
N GLY A 52 -5.58 -6.45 -0.10
CA GLY A 52 -5.66 -6.79 -1.51
C GLY A 52 -4.60 -6.11 -2.37
N MET A 53 -3.38 -5.98 -1.86
CA MET A 53 -2.20 -5.53 -2.61
C MET A 53 -1.42 -6.75 -3.12
N GLU A 54 -0.71 -6.58 -4.23
CA GLU A 54 0.00 -7.67 -4.92
C GLU A 54 1.44 -7.86 -4.40
N GLU A 55 2.10 -6.79 -3.99
CA GLU A 55 3.49 -6.82 -3.52
C GLU A 55 3.74 -5.72 -2.50
N LEU A 56 4.65 -5.95 -1.55
CA LEU A 56 5.18 -4.94 -0.63
C LEU A 56 6.65 -4.67 -0.99
N LYS A 57 6.98 -3.41 -1.25
CA LYS A 57 8.35 -2.94 -1.48
C LYS A 57 8.76 -1.94 -0.41
N VAL A 58 9.99 -2.08 0.05
CA VAL A 58 10.60 -1.13 0.98
C VAL A 58 11.16 0.05 0.19
N LEU A 59 10.76 1.25 0.60
CA LEU A 59 11.30 2.50 0.11
C LEU A 59 12.73 2.64 0.63
N HIS A 60 13.69 2.46 -0.27
CA HIS A 60 15.07 2.85 -0.01
C HIS A 60 15.21 4.35 -0.21
N CYS A 61 14.68 5.15 0.71
CA CYS A 61 15.02 6.56 0.80
C CYS A 61 16.11 6.71 1.86
N LYS A 62 17.38 6.80 1.45
CA LYS A 62 18.42 7.32 2.36
C LYS A 62 18.14 8.81 2.52
N PHE A 63 17.41 9.19 3.56
CA PHE A 63 17.55 10.54 4.09
C PHE A 63 18.91 10.60 4.79
N GLU A 64 19.97 10.89 4.03
CA GLU A 64 21.11 11.58 4.61
C GLU A 64 20.59 12.96 5.01
N VAL A 65 20.36 13.14 6.31
CA VAL A 65 20.26 14.47 6.89
C VAL A 65 21.67 15.05 6.76
N LEU A 66 21.93 15.75 5.65
CA LEU A 66 23.12 16.59 5.53
C LEU A 66 23.05 17.64 6.66
N PRO A 67 24.09 17.75 7.49
CA PRO A 67 24.13 18.71 8.60
C PRO A 67 24.05 20.16 8.12
#